data_AF-A0A1I5AI89-F1
#
_entry.id   AF-A0A1I5AI89-F1
#
_cell.length_a   1.000
_cell.length_b   1.000
_cell.length_c   1.000
_cell.angle_alpha   90.00
_cell.angle_beta   90.00
_cell.angle_gamma   90.00
#
_symmetry.space_group_name_H-M   'P 1'
#
loop_
_entity.id
_entity.type
_entity.pdbx_description
1 polymer ?
#
loop_
_entity_poly.entity_id
_entity_poly.type
_entity_poly.pdbx_seq_one_letter_code
_entity_poly.pdbx_strand_id
1 'polypeptide(L)'
;MNNNAYEKNPFILQNGIEIETKDKRRTIARGEKFESPEGERYERVIHSIQEVDKEKFVKLFISKIRVLFDLSLTGNKLFYIFLFSISDAIGKDQVYMNFETAKDIASQCDFNLSNPVFYRGIKELIDKQIIAPSKSKYIYYINPAVVFNGDRARFIEEIKIKNGDKNAKK
;
A
#
# COMPACT_ATOMS: atom_id res chain seq x y z
N MET A 1 -28.64 8.11 -33.00
CA MET A 1 -28.86 8.04 -31.55
C MET A 1 -28.94 6.57 -31.19
N ASN A 2 -27.88 5.99 -30.60
CA ASN A 2 -27.91 4.56 -30.24
C ASN A 2 -28.76 4.38 -28.99
N ASN A 3 -29.91 3.74 -29.17
CA ASN A 3 -30.88 3.48 -28.11
C ASN A 3 -30.44 2.21 -27.36
N ASN A 4 -29.44 2.35 -26.47
CA ASN A 4 -29.00 1.27 -25.57
C ASN A 4 -29.97 1.16 -24.38
N ALA A 5 -31.22 0.79 -24.65
CA ALA A 5 -32.19 0.49 -23.61
C ALA A 5 -32.21 -1.03 -23.37
N TYR A 6 -31.94 -1.45 -22.12
CA TYR A 6 -31.97 -2.85 -21.71
C TYR A 6 -33.24 -3.12 -20.91
N GLU A 7 -34.02 -4.14 -21.29
CA GLU A 7 -35.26 -4.53 -20.59
C GLU A 7 -35.01 -5.11 -19.19
N LYS A 8 -33.83 -5.69 -18.97
CA LYS A 8 -33.37 -6.22 -17.68
C LYS A 8 -31.98 -5.68 -17.39
N ASN A 9 -31.62 -5.63 -16.10
CA ASN A 9 -30.32 -5.10 -15.68
C ASN A 9 -29.17 -5.89 -16.35
N PRO A 10 -28.40 -5.27 -17.26
CA PRO A 10 -27.35 -5.96 -18.00
C PRO A 10 -26.14 -6.34 -17.12
N PHE A 11 -26.11 -5.87 -15.87
CA PHE A 11 -25.03 -6.12 -14.91
C PHE A 11 -25.31 -7.28 -13.93
N ILE A 12 -26.41 -8.03 -14.14
CA ILE A 12 -26.71 -9.27 -13.41
C ILE A 12 -26.18 -10.44 -14.26
N LEU A 13 -24.92 -10.82 -14.05
CA LEU A 13 -24.26 -11.94 -14.74
C LEU A 13 -23.71 -12.93 -13.71
N GLN A 14 -23.98 -14.23 -13.89
CA GLN A 14 -23.51 -15.32 -13.01
C GLN A 14 -21.97 -15.44 -12.93
N ASN A 15 -21.23 -14.86 -13.88
CA ASN A 15 -19.79 -15.05 -14.03
C ASN A 15 -18.96 -13.77 -13.84
N GLY A 16 -19.56 -12.72 -13.27
CA GLY A 16 -18.90 -11.43 -13.09
C GLY A 16 -18.76 -10.60 -14.37
N ILE A 17 -18.28 -9.37 -14.21
CA ILE A 17 -18.12 -8.39 -15.29
C ILE A 17 -16.68 -7.96 -15.32
N GLU A 18 -15.97 -8.23 -16.41
CA GLU A 18 -14.65 -7.67 -16.66
C GLU A 18 -14.79 -6.33 -17.38
N ILE A 19 -14.24 -5.28 -16.77
CA ILE A 19 -14.18 -3.94 -17.35
C ILE A 19 -12.71 -3.61 -17.60
N GLU A 20 -12.35 -3.50 -18.87
CA GLU A 20 -11.09 -2.89 -19.28
C GLU A 20 -11.24 -1.37 -19.21
N THR A 21 -10.35 -0.71 -18.48
CA THR A 21 -10.29 0.76 -18.49
C THR A 21 -9.33 1.25 -19.59
N LYS A 22 -9.35 2.56 -19.90
CA LYS A 22 -8.40 3.16 -20.87
C LYS A 22 -6.94 2.80 -20.60
N ASP A 23 -6.58 2.60 -19.33
CA ASP A 23 -5.37 1.88 -18.96
C ASP A 23 -5.62 0.39 -19.16
N LYS A 24 -5.23 -0.17 -20.32
CA LYS A 24 -5.31 -1.61 -20.68
C LYS A 24 -4.69 -2.57 -19.65
N ARG A 25 -4.02 -2.03 -18.64
CA ARG A 25 -3.39 -2.76 -17.55
C ARG A 25 -4.27 -2.87 -16.31
N ARG A 26 -5.48 -2.28 -16.32
CA ARG A 26 -6.42 -2.32 -15.19
C ARG A 26 -7.69 -3.07 -15.55
N THR A 27 -7.83 -4.26 -14.98
CA THR A 27 -9.02 -5.10 -15.11
C THR A 27 -9.81 -5.03 -13.81
N ILE A 28 -11.07 -4.62 -13.90
CA ILE A 28 -12.01 -4.64 -12.77
C ILE A 28 -12.95 -5.82 -12.98
N ALA A 29 -12.99 -6.74 -12.02
CA ALA A 29 -13.95 -7.85 -12.04
C ALA A 29 -14.82 -7.87 -10.79
N ARG A 30 -16.11 -8.12 -10.99
CA ARG A 30 -17.09 -8.34 -9.94
C ARG A 30 -17.28 -9.84 -9.75
N GLY A 31 -16.69 -10.42 -8.70
CA GLY A 31 -16.80 -11.84 -8.39
C GLY A 31 -17.79 -12.12 -7.26
N GLU A 32 -18.31 -13.35 -7.22
CA GLU A 32 -19.24 -13.79 -6.18
C GLU A 32 -18.55 -14.40 -4.95
N LYS A 33 -17.23 -14.68 -4.99
CA LYS A 33 -16.54 -15.38 -3.89
C LYS A 33 -15.07 -14.95 -3.74
N PHE A 34 -14.76 -14.24 -2.66
CA PHE A 34 -13.41 -14.13 -2.09
C PHE A 34 -13.43 -14.83 -0.74
N GLU A 35 -12.38 -15.59 -0.41
CA GLU A 35 -12.20 -16.17 0.91
C GLU A 35 -10.98 -15.48 1.53
N SER A 36 -11.18 -14.76 2.65
CA SER A 36 -10.05 -14.14 3.35
C SER A 36 -9.15 -15.19 3.99
N PRO A 37 -7.91 -14.86 4.36
CA PRO A 37 -7.05 -15.75 5.15
C PRO A 37 -7.71 -16.26 6.45
N GLU A 38 -8.69 -15.53 6.99
CA GLU A 38 -9.47 -15.87 8.18
C GLU A 38 -10.72 -16.73 7.88
N GLY A 39 -10.95 -17.08 6.62
CA GLY A 39 -12.06 -17.93 6.18
C GLY A 39 -13.38 -17.20 5.93
N GLU A 40 -13.41 -15.86 5.95
CA GLU A 40 -14.62 -15.09 5.64
C GLU A 40 -14.89 -15.15 4.13
N ARG A 41 -16.10 -15.57 3.75
CA ARG A 41 -16.55 -15.64 2.36
C ARG A 41 -17.35 -14.41 1.98
N TYR A 42 -16.90 -13.70 0.95
CA TYR A 42 -17.54 -12.49 0.46
C TYR A 42 -18.33 -12.77 -0.80
N GLU A 43 -19.64 -12.46 -0.77
CA GLU A 43 -20.57 -12.68 -1.89
C GLU A 43 -20.47 -11.62 -3.00
N ARG A 44 -19.86 -10.46 -2.72
CA ARG A 44 -19.73 -9.35 -3.67
C ARG A 44 -18.37 -8.70 -3.54
N VAL A 45 -17.48 -9.01 -4.47
CA VAL A 45 -16.10 -8.53 -4.45
C VAL A 45 -15.83 -7.76 -5.73
N ILE A 46 -15.33 -6.54 -5.60
CA ILE A 46 -14.75 -5.79 -6.71
C ILE A 46 -13.24 -5.91 -6.55
N HIS A 47 -12.57 -6.64 -7.44
CA HIS A 47 -11.11 -6.67 -7.47
C HIS A 47 -10.60 -5.92 -8.70
N SER A 48 -9.46 -5.25 -8.52
CA SER A 48 -8.77 -4.53 -9.60
C SER A 48 -7.34 -5.05 -9.66
N ILE A 49 -6.95 -5.60 -10.81
CA ILE A 49 -5.55 -5.95 -11.09
C ILE A 49 -4.96 -4.82 -11.92
N GLN A 50 -3.82 -4.25 -11.50
CA GLN A 50 -3.13 -3.21 -12.24
C GLN A 50 -1.69 -3.61 -12.54
N GLU A 51 -1.35 -3.87 -13.80
CA GLU A 51 0.05 -4.05 -14.22
C GLU A 51 0.72 -2.69 -14.42
N VAL A 52 1.93 -2.51 -13.91
CA VAL A 52 2.68 -1.25 -14.00
C VAL A 52 4.17 -1.54 -14.12
N ASP A 53 4.93 -0.59 -14.67
CA ASP A 53 6.39 -0.64 -14.61
C ASP A 53 6.89 -0.47 -13.15
N LYS A 54 8.17 -0.75 -12.92
CA LYS A 54 8.80 -0.73 -11.59
C LYS A 54 8.71 0.63 -10.91
N GLU A 55 8.86 1.72 -11.66
CA GLU A 55 8.83 3.07 -11.07
C GLU A 55 7.43 3.44 -10.59
N LYS A 56 6.42 3.19 -11.43
CA LYS A 56 5.01 3.40 -11.09
C LYS A 56 4.57 2.45 -9.97
N PHE A 57 5.08 1.22 -9.94
CA PHE A 57 4.87 0.29 -8.82
C PHE A 57 5.34 0.89 -7.49
N VAL A 58 6.60 1.34 -7.42
CA VAL A 58 7.18 1.93 -6.20
C VAL A 58 6.33 3.13 -5.74
N LYS A 59 5.97 4.04 -6.65
CA LYS A 59 5.13 5.21 -6.33
C LYS A 59 3.75 4.82 -5.78
N LEU A 60 3.06 3.87 -6.41
CA LEU A 60 1.76 3.39 -5.96
C LEU A 60 1.85 2.69 -4.61
N PHE A 61 2.88 1.87 -4.42
CA PHE A 61 3.15 1.14 -3.19
C PHE A 61 3.34 2.10 -2.01
N ILE A 62 4.23 3.09 -2.15
CA ILE A 62 4.47 4.13 -1.13
C ILE A 62 3.18 4.90 -0.81
N SER A 63 2.45 5.30 -1.85
CA SER A 63 1.19 6.03 -1.68
C SER A 63 0.17 5.22 -0.88
N LYS A 64 0.07 3.91 -1.12
CA LYS A 64 -0.81 3.01 -0.37
C LYS A 64 -0.35 2.82 1.07
N ILE A 65 0.94 2.57 1.32
CA ILE A 65 1.49 2.45 2.69
C ILE A 65 1.25 3.73 3.48
N ARG A 66 1.46 4.90 2.86
CA ARG A 66 1.18 6.19 3.50
C ARG A 66 -0.24 6.28 4.03
N VAL A 67 -1.23 5.86 3.25
CA VAL A 67 -2.64 5.90 3.65
C VAL A 67 -2.93 4.85 4.72
N LEU A 68 -2.46 3.61 4.54
CA LEU A 68 -2.75 2.50 5.46
C LEU A 68 -2.14 2.70 6.85
N PHE A 69 -0.92 3.23 6.91
CA PHE A 69 -0.22 3.49 8.17
C PHE A 69 -0.42 4.92 8.67
N ASP A 70 -1.20 5.74 7.95
CA ASP A 70 -1.43 7.15 8.28
C ASP A 70 -0.10 7.90 8.51
N LEU A 71 0.77 7.86 7.50
CA LEU A 71 2.07 8.51 7.53
C LEU A 71 1.94 9.99 7.13
N SER A 72 2.61 10.83 7.92
CA SER A 72 2.86 12.22 7.60
C SER A 72 3.72 12.34 6.33
N LEU A 73 3.80 13.55 5.77
CA LEU A 73 4.74 13.82 4.68
C LEU A 73 6.19 13.55 5.07
N THR A 74 6.52 13.68 6.36
CA THR A 74 7.86 13.39 6.88
C THR A 74 8.09 11.89 6.95
N GLY A 75 7.20 11.13 7.60
CA GLY A 75 7.26 9.68 7.68
C GLY A 75 7.29 9.03 6.29
N ASN A 76 6.47 9.51 5.36
CA ASN A 76 6.45 9.01 3.98
C ASN A 76 7.78 9.23 3.24
N LYS A 77 8.45 10.38 3.45
CA LYS A 77 9.79 10.63 2.89
C LYS A 77 10.83 9.69 3.48
N LEU A 78 10.82 9.46 4.79
CA LEU A 78 11.74 8.51 5.40
C LEU A 78 11.45 7.08 4.95
N PHE A 79 10.19 6.69 4.82
CA PHE A 79 9.82 5.38 4.29
C PHE A 79 10.40 5.16 2.89
N TYR A 80 10.32 6.19 2.02
CA TYR A 80 10.93 6.15 0.69
C TYR A 80 12.44 5.93 0.74
N ILE A 81 13.16 6.62 1.64
CA ILE A 81 14.61 6.43 1.82
C ILE A 81 14.93 4.99 2.22
N PHE A 82 14.17 4.43 3.18
CA PHE A 82 14.37 3.06 3.64
C PHE A 82 14.14 2.05 2.52
N LEU A 83 13.11 2.24 1.68
CA LEU A 83 12.85 1.39 0.51
C LEU A 83 14.04 1.37 -0.46
N PHE A 84 14.68 2.50 -0.69
CA PHE A 84 15.91 2.56 -1.49
C PHE A 84 17.04 1.76 -0.85
N SER A 85 17.26 1.89 0.46
CA SER A 85 18.31 1.14 1.17
C SER A 85 18.08 -0.38 1.20
N ILE A 86 16.82 -0.83 1.19
CA ILE A 86 16.47 -2.27 1.21
C ILE A 86 16.65 -2.89 -0.17
N SER A 87 16.40 -2.13 -1.24
CA SER A 87 16.53 -2.60 -2.62
C SER A 87 17.95 -3.10 -2.94
N ASP A 88 18.95 -2.55 -2.25
CA ASP A 88 20.36 -2.93 -2.40
C ASP A 88 20.79 -4.10 -1.49
N ALA A 89 19.92 -4.54 -0.58
CA ALA A 89 20.22 -5.52 0.45
C ALA A 89 19.43 -6.84 0.25
N ILE A 90 19.86 -7.66 -0.72
CA ILE A 90 19.27 -8.98 -0.97
C ILE A 90 19.34 -9.83 0.31
N GLY A 91 18.18 -10.27 0.79
CA GLY A 91 18.06 -11.27 1.88
C GLY A 91 18.37 -10.75 3.28
N LYS A 92 18.42 -9.43 3.52
CA LYS A 92 18.61 -8.86 4.85
C LYS A 92 17.34 -8.18 5.36
N ASP A 93 16.98 -8.48 6.61
CA ASP A 93 15.91 -7.85 7.38
C ASP A 93 16.38 -6.57 8.09
N GLN A 94 17.62 -6.16 7.86
CA GLN A 94 18.29 -5.05 8.55
C GLN A 94 18.80 -4.00 7.58
N VAL A 95 18.66 -2.74 7.97
CA VAL A 95 19.15 -1.57 7.23
C VAL A 95 19.99 -0.71 8.16
N TYR A 96 21.19 -0.34 7.71
CA TYR A 96 21.97 0.71 8.34
C TYR A 96 21.47 2.09 7.85
N MET A 97 21.02 2.93 8.77
CA MET A 97 20.47 4.25 8.47
C MET A 97 20.90 5.29 9.51
N ASN A 98 21.99 5.99 9.23
CA ASN A 98 22.32 7.24 9.91
C ASN A 98 21.84 8.45 9.10
N PHE A 99 21.99 9.66 9.65
CA PHE A 99 21.56 10.88 8.97
C PHE A 99 22.28 11.12 7.64
N GLU A 100 23.59 10.91 7.58
CA GLU A 100 24.38 11.15 6.36
C GLU A 100 23.96 10.19 5.23
N THR A 101 23.82 8.90 5.51
CA THR A 101 23.31 7.91 4.55
C THR A 101 21.91 8.29 4.05
N ALA A 102 21.02 8.68 4.96
CA ALA A 102 19.68 9.12 4.57
C ALA A 102 19.71 10.39 3.70
N LYS A 103 20.63 11.30 3.97
CA LYS A 103 20.82 12.55 3.23
C LYS A 103 21.41 12.30 1.83
N ASP A 104 22.33 11.34 1.70
CA ASP A 104 22.91 10.93 0.42
C ASP A 104 21.87 10.27 -0.49
N ILE A 105 20.94 9.49 0.07
CA ILE A 105 19.82 8.92 -0.69
C ILE A 105 18.81 10.02 -1.03
N ALA A 106 18.57 10.94 -0.11
CA ALA A 106 17.65 12.06 -0.31
C ALA A 106 18.06 12.96 -1.49
N SER A 107 19.35 13.24 -1.62
CA SER A 107 19.90 14.06 -2.71
C SER A 107 19.74 13.40 -4.08
N GLN A 108 19.85 12.06 -4.17
CA GLN A 108 19.59 11.30 -5.40
C GLN A 108 18.13 11.34 -5.83
N CYS A 109 17.23 11.66 -4.91
CA CYS A 109 15.79 11.71 -5.11
C CYS A 109 15.25 13.16 -5.15
N ASP A 110 16.13 14.15 -5.31
CA ASP A 110 15.80 15.57 -5.39
C ASP A 110 15.00 16.12 -4.19
N PHE A 111 15.24 15.62 -2.97
CA PHE A 111 14.67 16.24 -1.76
C PHE A 111 15.71 16.57 -0.70
N ASN A 112 15.50 17.70 -0.02
CA ASN A 112 16.34 18.14 1.09
C ASN A 112 15.90 17.47 2.40
N LEU A 113 16.84 16.83 3.09
CA LEU A 113 16.63 16.18 4.38
C LEU A 113 17.42 16.92 5.47
N SER A 114 16.71 17.54 6.42
CA SER A 114 17.32 18.14 7.60
C SER A 114 17.36 17.16 8.78
N ASN A 115 18.30 17.36 9.70
CA ASN A 115 18.42 16.54 10.91
C ASN A 115 17.08 16.40 11.67
N PRO A 116 16.32 17.48 11.97
CA PRO A 116 15.04 17.36 12.66
C PRO A 116 14.00 16.53 11.89
N VAL A 117 13.99 16.62 10.55
CA VAL A 117 13.07 15.83 9.71
C VAL A 117 13.44 14.35 9.76
N PHE A 118 14.74 14.03 9.67
CA PHE A 118 15.25 12.66 9.79
C PHE A 118 14.81 12.01 11.11
N TYR A 119 15.13 12.62 12.26
CA TYR A 119 14.81 12.01 13.56
C TYR A 119 13.31 11.91 13.82
N ARG A 120 12.51 12.89 13.39
CA ARG A 120 11.04 12.79 13.48
C ARG A 120 10.50 11.65 12.63
N GLY A 121 11.01 11.48 11.41
CA GLY A 121 10.60 10.40 10.54
C GLY A 121 11.01 9.03 11.06
N ILE A 122 12.24 8.86 11.57
CA ILE A 122 12.66 7.62 12.24
C ILE A 122 11.71 7.28 13.38
N LYS A 123 11.41 8.25 14.25
CA LYS A 123 10.47 8.05 15.36
C LYS A 123 9.10 7.61 14.85
N GLU A 124 8.56 8.29 13.84
CA GLU A 124 7.26 7.96 13.25
C GLU A 124 7.23 6.54 12.67
N LEU A 125 8.26 6.13 11.93
CA LEU A 125 8.33 4.77 11.37
C LEU A 125 8.41 3.69 12.46
N ILE A 126 9.05 3.98 13.60
CA ILE A 126 9.06 3.09 14.77
C ILE A 126 7.68 3.05 15.43
N ASP A 127 7.07 4.21 15.69
CA ASP A 127 5.76 4.32 16.34
C ASP A 127 4.67 3.61 15.51
N LYS A 128 4.81 3.60 14.18
CA LYS A 128 3.93 2.91 13.24
C LYS A 128 4.33 1.45 12.94
N GLN A 129 5.33 0.91 13.65
CA GLN A 129 5.83 -0.47 13.54
C GLN A 129 6.29 -0.87 12.12
N ILE A 130 6.77 0.09 11.33
CA ILE A 130 7.34 -0.15 10.01
C ILE A 130 8.80 -0.60 10.14
N ILE A 131 9.53 -0.01 11.08
CA ILE A 131 10.90 -0.37 11.43
C ILE A 131 11.04 -0.57 12.95
N ALA A 132 12.07 -1.30 13.37
CA ALA A 132 12.42 -1.43 14.79
C ALA A 132 13.93 -1.20 14.99
N PRO A 133 14.35 -0.46 16.02
CA PRO A 133 15.77 -0.27 16.30
C PRO A 133 16.41 -1.60 16.73
N SER A 134 17.59 -1.90 16.21
CA SER A 134 18.40 -3.02 16.69
C SER A 134 19.26 -2.59 17.88
N LYS A 135 19.98 -3.56 18.48
CA LYS A 135 21.00 -3.27 19.52
C LYS A 135 22.20 -2.49 18.97
N SER A 136 22.45 -2.59 17.66
CA SER A 136 23.56 -1.91 17.00
C SER A 136 23.13 -0.50 16.56
N LYS A 137 24.01 0.48 16.80
CA LYS A 137 23.75 1.88 16.48
C LYS A 137 23.41 2.04 14.99
N TYR A 138 22.33 2.77 14.72
CA TYR A 138 21.83 3.07 13.38
C TYR A 138 21.40 1.86 12.55
N ILE A 139 21.35 0.65 13.11
CA ILE A 139 20.79 -0.51 12.43
C ILE A 139 19.33 -0.69 12.85
N TYR A 140 18.45 -0.82 11.87
CA TYR A 140 17.02 -1.02 12.07
C TYR A 140 16.57 -2.31 11.38
N TYR A 141 15.72 -3.07 12.05
CA TYR A 141 14.95 -4.15 11.44
C TYR A 141 13.79 -3.58 10.64
N ILE A 142 13.48 -4.21 9.52
CA ILE A 142 12.32 -3.88 8.69
C ILE A 142 11.22 -4.88 8.95
N ASN A 143 9.99 -4.38 9.11
CA ASN A 143 8.83 -5.26 9.25
C ASN A 143 8.53 -5.94 7.88
N PRO A 144 8.68 -7.27 7.76
CA PRO A 144 8.46 -7.98 6.51
C PRO A 144 6.99 -7.99 6.07
N ALA A 145 6.05 -7.70 6.98
CA ALA A 145 4.65 -7.50 6.63
C ALA A 145 4.41 -6.16 5.90
N VAL A 146 5.30 -5.19 6.08
CA VAL A 146 5.21 -3.87 5.46
C VAL A 146 6.07 -3.81 4.20
N VAL A 147 7.32 -4.27 4.26
CA VAL A 147 8.23 -4.27 3.12
C VAL A 147 8.53 -5.71 2.73
N PHE A 148 8.12 -6.08 1.51
CA PHE A 148 8.37 -7.41 0.95
C PHE A 148 9.32 -7.31 -0.25
N ASN A 149 10.24 -8.25 -0.39
CA ASN A 149 11.22 -8.33 -1.49
C ASN A 149 10.63 -8.88 -2.80
N GLY A 150 9.39 -8.52 -3.14
CA GLY A 150 8.64 -9.12 -4.24
C GLY A 150 8.32 -8.16 -5.38
N ASP A 151 7.95 -8.73 -6.52
CA ASP A 151 7.45 -8.03 -7.71
C ASP A 151 5.95 -7.68 -7.62
N ARG A 152 5.27 -8.11 -6.55
CA ARG A 152 3.81 -8.06 -6.41
C ARG A 152 3.38 -7.65 -5.00
N ALA A 153 2.61 -6.57 -4.90
CA ALA A 153 1.89 -6.16 -3.69
C ALA A 153 0.41 -6.53 -3.82
N ARG A 154 -0.19 -7.12 -2.78
CA ARG A 154 -1.65 -7.29 -2.70
C ARG A 154 -2.19 -6.45 -1.55
N PHE A 155 -2.95 -5.41 -1.87
CA PHE A 155 -3.70 -4.64 -0.89
C PHE A 155 -5.15 -5.11 -0.92
N ILE A 156 -5.68 -5.55 0.22
CA ILE A 156 -7.08 -5.90 0.39
C ILE A 156 -7.74 -4.73 1.12
N GLU A 157 -8.78 -4.15 0.51
CA GLU A 157 -9.55 -3.06 1.11
C GLU A 157 -10.97 -3.57 1.36
N GLU A 158 -11.41 -3.48 2.61
CA GLU A 158 -12.76 -3.87 3.00
C GLU A 158 -13.54 -2.63 3.46
N ILE A 159 -14.70 -2.40 2.86
CA ILE A 159 -15.63 -1.36 3.27
C ILE A 159 -16.84 -2.04 3.94
N LYS A 160 -16.86 -2.02 5.27
CA LYS A 160 -17.99 -2.50 6.09
C LYS A 160 -18.85 -1.30 6.51
N ILE A 161 -20.17 -1.41 6.38
CA ILE A 161 -21.09 -0.49 7.04
C ILE A 161 -20.91 -0.71 8.54
N LYS A 162 -20.58 0.36 9.28
CA LYS A 162 -20.64 0.30 10.74
C LYS A 162 -22.10 0.14 11.12
N ASN A 163 -22.49 -1.02 11.64
CA ASN A 163 -23.82 -1.19 12.21
C ASN A 163 -23.98 -0.20 13.37
N GLY A 164 -24.67 0.91 13.11
CA GLY A 164 -25.08 1.86 14.12
C GLY A 164 -26.24 1.28 14.93
N ASP A 165 -26.16 1.47 16.25
CA ASP A 165 -27.17 1.21 17.27
C ASP A 165 -28.61 1.12 16.74
N LYS A 166 -29.21 -0.08 16.83
CA LYS A 166 -30.67 -0.27 16.67
C LYS A 166 -31.50 0.33 17.82
N ASN A 167 -30.97 1.33 18.53
CA ASN A 167 -31.62 2.06 19.61
C ASN A 167 -31.63 3.57 19.36
N ALA A 168 -31.92 3.99 18.14
CA ALA A 168 -32.28 5.39 17.86
C ALA A 168 -33.64 5.46 17.16
N LYS A 169 -34.67 5.54 18.01
CA LYS A 169 -36.01 6.12 17.82
C LYS A 169 -37.08 5.23 17.16
N LYS A 170 -38.02 4.84 18.03
CA LYS A 170 -39.46 4.71 17.79
C LYS A 170 -40.01 5.86 16.97
#